data_AF-A0A937ETJ2-F1
#
_entry.id   AF-A0A937ETJ2-F1
#
_cell.length_a   1.000
_cell.length_b   1.000
_cell.length_c   1.000
_cell.angle_alpha   90.00
_cell.angle_beta   90.00
_cell.angle_gamma   90.00
#
_symmetry.space_group_name_H-M   'P 1'
#
loop_
_entity.id
_entity.type
_entity.pdbx_description
1 polymer ?
#
loop_
_entity_poly.entity_id
_entity_poly.type
_entity_poly.pdbx_seq_one_letter_code
_entity_poly.pdbx_strand_id
1 'polypeptide(L)' 'MNYKRLIFAGGVTMAIGIALGIILVVLLPSRYSGGFYQKRQPIFITVGAALGLLVGTSQEAIRQLQQNQDQQ' A
#
# COMPACT_ATOMS: atom_id res chain seq x y z
N MET A 1 0.15 -21.58 10.35
CA MET A 1 0.19 -20.14 10.00
C MET A 1 1.60 -19.80 9.49
N ASN A 2 1.77 -19.55 8.20
CA ASN A 2 3.11 -19.36 7.61
C ASN A 2 3.49 -17.87 7.61
N TYR A 3 3.93 -17.39 8.77
CA TYR A 3 4.26 -15.97 9.04
C TYR A 3 5.22 -15.34 8.01
N LYS A 4 6.14 -16.14 7.44
CA LYS A 4 7.05 -15.71 6.37
C LYS A 4 6.32 -15.22 5.11
N ARG A 5 5.20 -15.87 4.76
CA ARG A 5 4.40 -15.53 3.57
C ARG A 5 3.60 -14.26 3.78
N LEU A 6 3.12 -14.03 5.00
CA LEU A 6 2.43 -12.81 5.41
C LEU A 6 3.36 -11.59 5.33
N ILE A 7 4.58 -11.71 5.88
CA ILE A 7 5.58 -10.64 5.80
C ILE A 7 5.98 -10.36 4.35
N PHE A 8 6.19 -11.40 3.54
CA PHE A 8 6.56 -11.23 2.14
C PHE A 8 5.45 -10.53 1.34
N ALA A 9 4.21 -10.99 1.46
CA ALA A 9 3.07 -10.36 0.78
C ALA A 9 2.88 -8.91 1.23
N GLY A 10 2.88 -8.65 2.54
CA GLY A 10 2.77 -7.29 3.08
C GLY A 10 3.91 -6.37 2.62
N GLY A 11 5.14 -6.88 2.61
CA GLY A 11 6.32 -6.13 2.13
C GLY A 11 6.25 -5.81 0.64
N VAL A 12 5.82 -6.77 -0.20
CA VAL A 12 5.63 -6.55 -1.64
C VAL A 12 4.53 -5.52 -1.88
N THR A 13 3.39 -5.60 -1.20
CA THR A 13 2.31 -4.62 -1.36
C THR A 13 2.75 -3.22 -0.91
N MET A 14 3.51 -3.13 0.19
CA MET A 14 4.08 -1.87 0.66
C MET A 14 5.04 -1.26 -0.39
N ALA A 15 5.92 -2.07 -0.98
CA ALA A 15 6.83 -1.62 -2.03
C ALA A 15 6.09 -1.12 -3.28
N ILE A 16 5.03 -1.81 -3.71
CA ILE A 16 4.17 -1.40 -4.82
C ILE A 16 3.46 -0.07 -4.49
N GLY A 17 2.92 0.07 -3.28
CA GLY A 17 2.27 1.32 -2.85
C GLY A 17 3.22 2.52 -2.84
N ILE A 18 4.46 2.34 -2.37
CA ILE A 18 5.49 3.38 -2.41
C ILE A 18 5.84 3.75 -3.86
N ALA A 19 6.07 2.75 -4.72
CA ALA A 19 6.39 2.98 -6.13
C ALA A 19 5.27 3.75 -6.85
N LEU A 20 4.01 3.37 -6.65
CA LEU A 20 2.86 4.07 -7.22
C LEU A 20 2.73 5.50 -6.67
N GLY A 21 2.99 5.72 -5.38
CA GLY A 21 3.00 7.05 -4.78
C GLY A 21 4.07 7.96 -5.39
N ILE A 22 5.29 7.45 -5.59
CA ILE A 22 6.38 8.18 -6.24
C ILE A 22 6.02 8.49 -7.69
N ILE A 23 5.51 7.50 -8.44
CA ILE A 23 5.09 7.69 -9.83
C ILE A 23 3.99 8.74 -9.92
N LEU A 24 2.97 8.72 -9.06
CA LEU A 24 1.93 9.75 -9.02
C LEU A 24 2.52 11.15 -8.76
N VAL A 25 3.47 11.28 -7.83
CA VAL A 25 4.13 12.57 -7.55
C VAL A 25 4.95 13.07 -8.74
N VAL A 26 5.60 12.18 -9.50
CA VAL A 26 6.44 12.54 -10.65
C VAL A 26 5.62 12.79 -11.92
N LEU A 27 4.55 12.02 -12.13
CA LEU A 27 3.82 11.93 -13.39
C LEU A 27 2.58 12.83 -13.42
N LEU A 28 2.06 13.29 -12.27
CA LEU A 28 1.17 14.45 -12.22
C LEU A 28 2.04 15.72 -12.16
N PRO A 29 2.33 16.39 -13.30
CA PRO A 29 2.91 17.73 -13.24
C PRO A 29 1.99 18.59 -12.39
N SER A 30 2.55 19.12 -11.30
CA SER A 30 1.81 19.89 -10.31
C SER A 30 1.27 21.18 -10.96
N ARG A 31 0.08 21.10 -11.57
CA ARG A 31 -0.72 22.30 -11.89
C ARG A 31 -1.16 23.07 -10.62
N TYR A 32 -1.01 22.43 -9.46
CA TYR A 32 -1.23 23.01 -8.13
C TYR A 32 0.09 23.28 -7.42
N SER A 33 0.99 24.05 -8.04
CA SER A 33 2.21 24.57 -7.42
C SER A 33 1.94 25.80 -6.52
N GLY A 34 0.81 25.81 -5.81
CA GLY A 34 0.57 26.77 -4.73
C GLY A 34 1.14 26.20 -3.44
N GLY A 35 1.88 26.99 -2.65
CA GLY A 35 2.58 26.58 -1.42
C GLY A 35 1.73 25.84 -0.36
N PHE A 36 0.42 25.76 -0.55
CA PHE A 36 -0.52 24.96 0.26
C PHE A 36 -0.36 23.44 0.09
N TYR A 37 0.02 22.94 -1.09
CA TYR A 37 0.16 21.50 -1.35
C TYR A 37 1.55 20.94 -1.05
N GLN A 38 2.58 21.78 -1.10
CA GLN A 38 3.97 21.38 -0.88
C GLN A 38 4.23 20.93 0.57
N LYS A 39 3.51 21.50 1.56
CA LYS A 39 3.53 21.03 2.96
C LYS A 39 2.72 19.75 3.23
N ARG A 40 1.86 19.31 2.30
CA ARG A 40 0.98 18.12 2.48
C ARG A 40 1.45 16.86 1.75
N GLN A 41 2.48 16.95 0.92
CA GLN A 41 3.15 15.79 0.31
C GLN A 41 3.40 14.62 1.28
N PRO A 42 3.95 14.83 2.50
CA PRO A 42 4.22 13.71 3.41
C PRO A 42 2.93 13.00 3.87
N ILE A 43 1.81 13.72 3.99
CA ILE A 43 0.54 13.15 4.43
C ILE A 43 -0.01 12.20 3.35
N PHE A 44 0.03 12.57 2.07
CA PHE A 44 -0.47 11.71 1.00
C PHE A 44 0.38 10.45 0.82
N ILE A 45 1.70 10.56 0.96
CA ILE A 45 2.60 9.40 0.95
C ILE A 45 2.27 8.47 2.12
N THR A 46 2.07 9.03 3.31
CA THR A 46 1.74 8.26 4.51
C THR A 46 0.38 7.57 4.39
N VAL A 47 -0.63 8.28 3.88
CA VAL A 47 -1.98 7.74 3.65
C VAL A 47 -1.96 6.66 2.57
N GLY A 48 -1.23 6.85 1.48
CA GLY A 48 -1.07 5.84 0.43
C GLY A 48 -0.35 4.59 0.92
N ALA A 49 0.72 4.75 1.71
CA ALA A 49 1.44 3.65 2.33
C ALA A 49 0.56 2.88 3.33
N ALA A 50 -0.20 3.59 4.17
CA ALA A 50 -1.11 3.00 5.15
C ALA A 50 -2.26 2.23 4.47
N LEU A 51 -2.88 2.81 3.44
CA LEU A 51 -3.92 2.14 2.66
C LEU A 51 -3.38 0.91 1.93
N GLY A 52 -2.20 1.03 1.30
CA GLY A 52 -1.55 -0.09 0.61
C GLY A 52 -1.25 -1.25 1.56
N LEU A 53 -0.72 -0.95 2.76
CA LEU A 53 -0.49 -1.96 3.78
C LEU A 53 -1.80 -2.61 4.25
N LEU A 54 -2.82 -1.83 4.59
CA LEU A 54 -4.11 -2.35 5.07
C LEU A 54 -4.79 -3.24 4.04
N VAL A 55 -4.82 -2.82 2.77
CA VAL A 55 -5.44 -3.61 1.70
C VAL A 55 -4.64 -4.88 1.44
N GLY A 56 -3.31 -4.80 1.37
CA GLY A 56 -2.44 -5.98 1.17
C GLY A 56 -2.56 -7.00 2.29
N THR A 57 -2.52 -6.55 3.54
CA THR A 57 -2.68 -7.44 4.70
C THR A 57 -4.08 -8.06 4.75
N SER A 58 -5.11 -7.30 4.40
CA SER A 58 -6.49 -7.80 4.39
C SER A 58 -6.72 -8.84 3.29
N GLN A 59 -6.19 -8.61 2.08
CA GLN A 59 -6.30 -9.57 0.98
C GLN A 59 -5.59 -10.89 1.31
N GLU A 60 -4.38 -10.83 1.84
CA GLU A 60 -3.65 -12.06 2.19
C GLU A 60 -4.26 -12.76 3.41
N ALA A 61 -4.86 -12.03 4.35
CA ALA A 61 -5.59 -12.61 5.48
C ALA A 61 -6.86 -13.33 5.03
N ILE A 62 -7.66 -12.72 4.15
CA ILE A 62 -8.86 -13.35 3.57
C ILE A 62 -8.47 -14.60 2.75
N ARG A 63 -7.39 -14.50 1.97
CA ARG A 63 -6.88 -15.64 1.18
C ARG A 63 -6.46 -16.81 2.06
N GLN A 64 -5.82 -16.53 3.21
CA GLN A 64 -5.49 -17.56 4.19
C GLN A 64 -6.73 -18.14 4.88
N LEU A 65 -7.75 -17.33 5.18
CA LEU A 65 -9.02 -17.82 5.73
C LEU A 65 -9.74 -18.75 4.75
N GLN A 66 -9.82 -18.37 3.47
CA GLN A 66 -10.39 -19.22 2.41
C GLN A 66 -9.60 -20.52 2.25
N GLN A 67 -8.27 -20.48 2.22
CA GLN A 67 -7.46 -21.70 2.17
C GLN A 67 -7.68 -22.64 3.36
N ASN A 68 -7.98 -22.12 4.56
CA ASN A 68 -8.30 -22.97 5.71
C ASN A 68 -9.71 -23.56 5.64
N GLN A 69 -10.67 -22.88 4.98
CA GLN A 69 -12.01 -23.43 4.74
C GLN A 69 -12.01 -24.49 3.64
N ASP A 70 -11.25 -24.30 2.56
CA ASP A 70 -11.16 -25.28 1.46
C ASP A 70 -10.37 -26.55 1.83
N GLN A 71 -9.64 -26.53 2.95
CA GLN A 71 -8.93 -27.70 3.49
C GLN A 71 -9.73 -28.49 4.53
N GLN A 72 -10.95 -28.05 4.88
CA GLN A 72 -11.90 -28.79 5.71
C GLN A 72 -12.97 -29.47 4.85
#